data_AF-A0A1I5FU77-F1
#
_entry.id   AF-A0A1I5FU77-F1
#
_cell.length_a   1.000
_cell.length_b   1.000
_cell.length_c   1.000
_cell.angle_alpha   90.00
_cell.angle_beta   90.00
_cell.angle_gamma   90.00
#
_symmetry.space_group_name_H-M   'P 1'
#
loop_
_entity.id
_entity.type
_entity.pdbx_description
1 polymer ?
#
loop_
_entity_poly.entity_id
_entity_poly.type
_entity_poly.pdbx_seq_one_letter_code
_entity_poly.pdbx_strand_id
1 'polypeptide(L)'
;MHRLIANGLVFISIAILCSGCTSYSSQPTINEHVESEEKENIFSFSYEINSPWKDSRFARDAYATTLKFIPSAQNTSSNLTALPLPTLEIKISEFSSGGACAQEYLTGLSLGLIPSWCSRPNLFKFNFILNKDHSFCRQRTYSISSTSFSHLTMIPFALFNAENQPLTLYQAALKDFLQRGQCTTS
;
A
#
# COMPACT_ATOMS: atom_id res chain seq x y z
N MET A 1 23.32 40.30 25.91
CA MET A 1 22.37 39.20 25.64
C MET A 1 22.04 39.09 24.13
N HIS A 2 23.03 38.89 23.26
CA HIS A 2 22.80 38.76 21.81
C HIS A 2 23.36 37.48 21.18
N ARG A 3 24.07 36.64 21.95
CA ARG A 3 24.68 35.39 21.45
C ARG A 3 23.81 34.14 21.58
N LEU A 4 22.70 34.18 22.33
CA LEU A 4 21.82 33.02 22.53
C LEU A 4 20.70 32.90 21.48
N ILE A 5 20.38 33.99 20.76
CA ILE A 5 19.28 34.02 19.79
C ILE A 5 19.72 33.45 18.42
N ALA A 6 21.00 33.61 18.06
CA ALA A 6 21.54 33.15 16.78
C ALA A 6 21.58 31.62 16.64
N ASN A 7 21.79 30.89 17.74
CA ASN A 7 21.86 29.42 17.70
C ASN A 7 20.48 28.77 17.57
N GLY A 8 19.42 29.35 18.15
CA GLY A 8 18.06 28.81 18.04
C GLY A 8 17.48 28.87 16.62
N LEU A 9 17.78 29.96 15.88
CA LEU A 9 17.32 30.14 14.49
C LEU A 9 18.00 29.19 13.50
N VAL A 10 19.26 28.80 13.74
CA VAL A 10 19.97 27.85 12.87
C VAL A 10 19.41 26.43 13.02
N PHE A 11 19.05 26.01 14.23
CA PHE A 11 18.41 24.70 14.44
C PHE A 11 16.99 24.62 13.85
N ILE A 12 16.22 25.71 13.91
CA ILE A 12 14.88 25.78 13.28
C ILE A 12 14.98 25.76 11.75
N SER A 13 16.01 26.38 11.17
CA SER A 13 16.20 26.41 9.72
C SER A 13 16.64 25.06 9.14
N ILE A 14 17.41 24.27 9.90
CA ILE A 14 17.80 22.90 9.50
C ILE A 14 16.62 21.92 9.65
N ALA A 15 15.72 22.14 10.61
CA ALA A 15 14.54 21.29 10.78
C ALA A 15 13.52 21.40 9.63
N ILE A 16 13.49 22.52 8.91
CA ILE A 16 12.56 22.75 7.79
C ILE A 16 13.04 22.06 6.49
N LEU A 17 14.32 21.73 6.37
CA LEU A 17 14.93 21.14 5.16
C LEU A 17 14.73 19.63 5.01
N CYS A 18 14.16 18.94 6.01
CA CYS A 18 13.97 17.48 5.98
C CYS A 18 12.49 17.04 6.04
N SER A 19 11.55 17.95 5.80
CA SER A 19 10.12 17.64 5.81
C SER A 19 9.64 17.21 4.43
N GLY A 20 9.90 15.94 4.08
CA GLY A 20 9.21 15.29 2.98
C GLY A 20 7.88 14.71 3.48
N CYS A 21 6.76 15.03 2.84
CA CYS A 21 5.47 14.40 3.13
C CYS A 21 5.10 13.46 1.99
N THR A 22 4.80 12.20 2.31
CA THR A 22 4.18 11.28 1.35
C THR A 22 2.75 11.03 1.75
N SER A 23 1.84 11.20 0.79
CA SER A 23 0.42 10.87 0.92
C SER A 23 0.09 9.70 0.00
N TYR A 24 -0.93 8.93 0.35
CA TYR A 24 -1.40 7.81 -0.44
C TYR A 24 -2.89 7.96 -0.76
N SER A 25 -3.28 7.47 -1.93
CA SER A 25 -4.67 7.46 -2.37
C SER A 25 -5.01 6.10 -2.97
N SER A 26 -6.20 5.58 -2.68
CA SER A 26 -6.73 4.34 -3.24
C SER A 26 -7.82 4.60 -4.29
N GLN A 27 -7.85 3.74 -5.31
CA GLN A 27 -8.94 3.65 -6.28
C GLN A 27 -9.39 2.19 -6.41
N PRO A 28 -10.66 1.86 -6.15
CA PRO A 28 -11.70 2.74 -5.59
C PRO A 28 -11.36 3.15 -4.15
N THR A 29 -12.04 4.19 -3.64
CA THR A 29 -11.89 4.63 -2.25
C THR A 29 -12.21 3.47 -1.29
N ILE A 30 -11.39 3.33 -0.25
CA ILE A 30 -11.58 2.32 0.80
C ILE A 30 -12.49 2.93 1.86
N ASN A 31 -13.64 2.30 2.15
CA ASN A 31 -14.59 2.82 3.11
C ASN A 31 -14.25 2.30 4.51
N GLU A 32 -13.40 3.04 5.24
CA GLU A 32 -13.02 2.65 6.61
C GLU A 32 -14.19 2.69 7.61
N HIS A 33 -15.30 3.36 7.26
CA HIS A 33 -16.36 3.76 8.20
C HIS A 33 -17.63 2.90 8.19
N VAL A 34 -17.72 1.89 7.32
CA VAL A 34 -18.91 1.01 7.27
C VAL A 34 -18.55 -0.33 7.89
N GLU A 35 -18.43 -0.40 9.20
CA GLU A 35 -18.25 -1.69 9.88
C GLU A 35 -19.58 -2.45 9.83
N SER A 36 -19.78 -3.25 8.77
CA SER A 36 -20.85 -4.24 8.75
C SER A 36 -20.57 -5.30 9.81
N GLU A 37 -21.55 -5.57 10.67
CA GLU A 37 -21.43 -6.57 11.76
C GLU A 37 -21.21 -7.99 11.22
N GLU A 38 -21.53 -8.22 9.95
CA GLU A 38 -21.41 -9.54 9.31
C GLU A 38 -20.19 -9.61 8.39
N LYS A 39 -19.20 -10.42 8.79
CA LYS A 39 -18.02 -10.76 8.00
C LYS A 39 -18.26 -12.02 7.16
N GLU A 40 -17.64 -12.08 5.98
CA GLU A 40 -17.62 -13.32 5.19
C GLU A 40 -16.90 -14.44 5.94
N ASN A 41 -17.40 -15.66 5.83
CA ASN A 41 -16.74 -16.82 6.40
C ASN A 41 -15.74 -17.39 5.38
N ILE A 42 -14.45 -17.23 5.67
CA ILE A 42 -13.36 -17.66 4.80
C ILE A 42 -12.76 -18.95 5.35
N PHE A 43 -12.93 -20.05 4.63
CA PHE A 43 -12.43 -21.38 5.02
C PHE A 43 -11.08 -21.70 4.40
N SER A 44 -10.80 -21.17 3.21
CA SER A 44 -9.52 -21.35 2.52
C SER A 44 -9.14 -20.10 1.74
N PHE A 45 -7.84 -19.88 1.57
CA PHE A 45 -7.34 -18.77 0.76
C PHE A 45 -6.09 -19.15 -0.04
N SER A 46 -5.94 -18.52 -1.20
CA SER A 46 -4.68 -18.48 -1.94
C SER A 46 -4.07 -17.07 -1.85
N TYR A 47 -2.75 -17.00 -1.87
CA TYR A 47 -1.99 -15.77 -1.70
C TYR A 47 -0.84 -15.76 -2.70
N GLU A 48 -0.86 -14.76 -3.57
CA GLU A 48 0.15 -14.55 -4.59
C GLU A 48 0.67 -13.12 -4.48
N ILE A 49 2.00 -12.96 -4.56
CA ILE A 49 2.63 -11.66 -4.60
C ILE A 49 3.59 -11.55 -5.78
N ASN A 50 3.35 -10.55 -6.61
CA ASN A 50 4.24 -10.16 -7.69
C ASN A 50 4.96 -8.89 -7.27
N SER A 51 6.22 -9.01 -6.87
CA SER A 51 7.06 -7.87 -6.47
C SER A 51 8.40 -7.92 -7.20
N PRO A 52 8.92 -6.77 -7.67
CA PRO A 52 10.28 -6.68 -8.16
C PRO A 52 11.32 -6.87 -7.05
N TRP A 53 10.91 -6.78 -5.78
CA TRP A 53 11.77 -6.92 -4.61
C TRP A 53 11.66 -8.35 -4.07
N LYS A 54 12.76 -9.10 -4.18
CA LYS A 54 12.87 -10.39 -3.50
C LYS A 54 12.77 -10.17 -1.98
N ASP A 55 11.97 -11.00 -1.31
CA ASP A 55 11.76 -10.95 0.14
C ASP A 55 11.26 -9.59 0.66
N SER A 56 10.35 -8.94 -0.10
CA SER A 56 9.73 -7.67 0.28
C SER A 56 9.20 -7.68 1.73
N ARG A 57 9.58 -6.66 2.52
CA ARG A 57 9.07 -6.47 3.89
C ARG A 57 7.54 -6.36 3.88
N PHE A 58 7.00 -5.60 2.92
CA PHE A 58 5.57 -5.44 2.76
C PHE A 58 4.89 -6.80 2.51
N ALA A 59 5.45 -7.62 1.62
CA ALA A 59 4.92 -8.95 1.33
C ALA A 59 4.74 -9.81 2.58
N ARG A 60 5.79 -9.87 3.42
CA ARG A 60 5.77 -10.64 4.67
C ARG A 60 4.74 -10.11 5.66
N ASP A 61 4.69 -8.79 5.82
CA ASP A 61 3.82 -8.16 6.81
C ASP A 61 2.34 -8.20 6.36
N ALA A 62 2.06 -8.10 5.05
CA ALA A 62 0.73 -8.27 4.46
C ALA A 62 0.23 -9.72 4.59
N TYR A 63 1.11 -10.70 4.39
CA TYR A 63 0.77 -12.11 4.62
C TYR A 63 0.45 -12.37 6.10
N ALA A 64 1.27 -11.86 7.02
CA ALA A 64 1.00 -11.97 8.46
C ALA A 64 -0.30 -11.26 8.86
N THR A 65 -0.64 -10.15 8.21
CA THR A 65 -1.92 -9.45 8.40
C THR A 65 -3.10 -10.27 7.89
N THR A 66 -2.96 -10.92 6.73
CA THR A 66 -3.98 -11.84 6.20
C THR A 66 -4.32 -12.92 7.23
N LEU A 67 -3.31 -13.61 7.76
CA LEU A 67 -3.49 -14.67 8.76
C LEU A 67 -4.18 -14.17 10.04
N LYS A 68 -3.99 -12.90 10.42
CA LYS A 68 -4.70 -12.30 11.57
C LYS A 68 -6.18 -12.05 11.28
N PHE A 69 -6.54 -11.72 10.04
CA PHE A 69 -7.93 -11.47 9.64
C PHE A 69 -8.73 -12.76 9.44
N ILE A 70 -8.07 -13.82 8.95
CA ILE A 70 -8.69 -15.13 8.66
C ILE A 70 -7.88 -16.29 9.30
N PRO A 71 -7.74 -16.32 10.64
CA PRO A 71 -6.84 -17.24 11.34
C PRO A 71 -7.20 -18.72 11.20
N SER A 72 -8.46 -19.03 10.92
CA SER A 72 -8.95 -20.40 10.71
C SER A 72 -8.90 -20.87 9.26
N ALA A 73 -8.52 -20.00 8.31
CA ALA A 73 -8.53 -20.34 6.90
C ALA A 73 -7.28 -21.12 6.49
N GLN A 74 -7.47 -22.17 5.68
CA GLN A 74 -6.37 -22.96 5.13
C GLN A 74 -5.70 -22.25 3.94
N ASN A 75 -4.38 -22.07 4.00
CA ASN A 75 -3.61 -21.56 2.87
C ASN A 75 -3.41 -22.65 1.81
N THR A 76 -3.91 -22.43 0.59
CA THR A 76 -3.80 -23.36 -0.55
C THR A 76 -2.87 -22.87 -1.67
N SER A 77 -2.05 -21.83 -1.43
CA SER A 77 -1.20 -21.18 -2.45
C SER A 77 -0.23 -22.12 -3.17
N SER A 78 0.20 -23.22 -2.54
CA SER A 78 1.09 -24.21 -3.13
C SER A 78 0.39 -25.19 -4.09
N ASN A 79 -0.95 -25.25 -4.08
CA ASN A 79 -1.70 -26.14 -4.92
C ASN A 79 -2.24 -25.39 -6.15
N LEU A 80 -1.41 -25.32 -7.19
CA LEU A 80 -1.76 -24.80 -8.53
C LEU A 80 -2.97 -25.52 -9.17
N THR A 81 -3.39 -26.66 -8.62
CA THR A 81 -4.46 -27.52 -9.14
C THR A 81 -5.51 -27.92 -8.09
N ALA A 82 -5.55 -27.26 -6.92
CA ALA A 82 -6.50 -27.65 -5.87
C ALA A 82 -7.95 -27.42 -6.31
N LEU A 83 -8.65 -28.51 -6.65
CA LEU A 83 -10.04 -28.62 -6.27
C LEU A 83 -10.09 -28.94 -4.77
N PRO A 84 -10.89 -28.22 -3.98
CA PRO A 84 -11.77 -27.11 -4.36
C PRO A 84 -11.06 -25.76 -4.51
N LEU A 85 -11.59 -24.89 -5.40
CA LEU A 85 -11.21 -23.48 -5.51
C LEU A 85 -11.19 -22.81 -4.13
N PRO A 86 -10.16 -22.01 -3.81
CA PRO A 86 -10.08 -21.32 -2.52
C PRO A 86 -11.24 -20.34 -2.35
N THR A 87 -11.76 -20.22 -1.13
CA THR A 87 -12.83 -19.26 -0.81
C THR A 87 -12.39 -17.83 -1.12
N LEU A 88 -11.12 -17.49 -0.85
CA LEU A 88 -10.55 -16.18 -1.09
C LEU A 88 -9.23 -16.27 -1.88
N GLU A 89 -9.12 -15.58 -3.00
CA GLU A 89 -7.83 -15.37 -3.67
C GLU A 89 -7.33 -13.95 -3.39
N ILE A 90 -6.09 -13.85 -2.94
CA ILE A 90 -5.41 -12.59 -2.66
C ILE A 90 -4.23 -12.49 -3.62
N LYS A 91 -4.27 -11.50 -4.52
CA LYS A 91 -3.18 -11.21 -5.44
C LYS A 91 -2.69 -9.80 -5.19
N ILE A 92 -1.43 -9.69 -4.80
CA ILE A 92 -0.77 -8.41 -4.53
C ILE A 92 0.25 -8.17 -5.64
N SER A 93 0.24 -6.97 -6.21
CA SER A 93 1.30 -6.52 -7.11
C SER A 93 1.97 -5.29 -6.51
N GLU A 94 3.28 -5.36 -6.36
CA GLU A 94 4.13 -4.22 -6.02
C GLU A 94 4.82 -3.74 -7.29
N PHE A 95 4.85 -2.44 -7.50
CA PHE A 95 5.55 -1.84 -8.64
C PHE A 95 6.77 -1.08 -8.14
N SER A 96 7.87 -1.14 -8.90
CA SER A 96 9.10 -0.43 -8.55
C SER A 96 8.84 1.08 -8.51
N SER A 97 9.20 1.70 -7.38
CA SER A 97 9.24 3.16 -7.22
C SER A 97 10.66 3.71 -7.46
N GLY A 98 11.54 2.97 -8.12
CA GLY A 98 12.89 3.45 -8.44
C GLY A 98 12.87 4.49 -9.56
N GLY A 99 13.45 5.67 -9.32
CA GLY A 99 13.64 6.72 -10.33
C GLY A 99 13.16 8.10 -9.88
N ALA A 100 13.82 9.15 -10.38
CA ALA A 100 13.36 10.53 -10.25
C ALA A 100 12.06 10.71 -11.05
N CYS A 101 11.14 11.51 -10.53
CA CYS A 101 9.89 11.80 -11.25
C CYS A 101 10.21 12.50 -12.59
N ALA A 102 9.38 12.32 -13.62
CA ALA A 102 9.61 12.98 -14.91
C ALA A 102 9.70 14.51 -14.77
N GLN A 103 8.94 15.09 -13.83
CA GLN A 103 9.06 16.49 -13.44
C GLN A 103 10.46 16.84 -12.92
N GLU A 104 11.09 15.98 -12.13
CA GLU A 104 12.44 16.20 -11.59
C GLU A 104 13.51 16.15 -12.70
N TYR A 105 13.31 15.36 -13.76
CA TYR A 105 14.19 15.39 -14.94
C TYR A 105 14.06 16.67 -15.76
N LEU A 106 12.85 17.23 -15.86
CA LEU A 106 12.61 18.45 -16.63
C LEU A 106 12.96 19.74 -15.85
N THR A 107 12.90 19.70 -14.51
CA THR A 107 13.16 20.88 -13.67
C THR A 107 14.50 20.82 -12.91
N GLY A 108 15.19 19.68 -12.93
CA GLY A 108 16.33 19.38 -12.04
C GLY A 108 17.73 19.47 -12.63
N LEU A 109 17.92 20.05 -13.82
CA LEU A 109 19.28 20.35 -14.33
C LEU A 109 19.63 21.84 -14.38
N SER A 110 18.70 22.76 -14.11
CA SER A 110 18.95 24.18 -14.35
C SER A 110 19.20 25.04 -13.10
N LEU A 111 18.45 24.96 -11.99
CA LEU A 111 18.53 26.04 -10.97
C LEU A 111 18.33 25.63 -9.50
N GLY A 112 18.34 24.34 -9.16
CA GLY A 112 18.71 23.92 -7.81
C GLY A 112 17.76 24.19 -6.63
N LEU A 113 16.54 24.71 -6.77
CA LEU A 113 15.56 24.80 -5.67
C LEU A 113 14.11 24.93 -6.18
N ILE A 114 13.46 23.81 -6.53
CA ILE A 114 12.00 23.78 -6.73
C ILE A 114 11.43 22.61 -5.92
N PRO A 115 10.39 22.83 -5.10
CA PRO A 115 9.66 21.73 -4.47
C PRO A 115 9.14 20.78 -5.54
N SER A 116 9.60 19.53 -5.55
CA SER A 116 9.09 18.54 -6.50
C SER A 116 7.86 17.86 -5.91
N TRP A 117 6.80 17.82 -6.72
CA TRP A 117 5.60 17.03 -6.46
C TRP A 117 5.70 15.78 -7.33
N CYS A 118 5.89 14.64 -6.69
CA CYS A 118 6.07 13.38 -7.38
C CYS A 118 4.87 12.47 -7.10
N SER A 119 3.97 12.37 -8.08
CA SER A 119 2.87 11.41 -8.05
C SER A 119 3.29 10.11 -8.73
N ARG A 120 3.26 9.01 -7.99
CA ARG A 120 3.54 7.66 -8.47
C ARG A 120 2.23 6.87 -8.53
N PRO A 121 1.63 6.73 -9.71
CA PRO A 121 0.40 5.97 -9.86
C PRO A 121 0.67 4.47 -9.72
N ASN A 122 -0.29 3.74 -9.15
CA ASN A 122 -0.30 2.26 -9.11
C ASN A 122 0.93 1.62 -8.46
N LEU A 123 1.45 2.16 -7.35
CA LEU A 123 2.55 1.56 -6.61
C LEU A 123 2.22 0.19 -6.04
N PHE A 124 0.98 0.02 -5.59
CA PHE A 124 0.47 -1.27 -5.14
C PHE A 124 -0.86 -1.54 -5.81
N LYS A 125 -1.11 -2.81 -6.15
CA LYS A 125 -2.43 -3.30 -6.53
C LYS A 125 -2.80 -4.47 -5.64
N PHE A 126 -3.96 -4.38 -5.00
CA PHE A 126 -4.53 -5.46 -4.19
C PHE A 126 -5.76 -5.97 -4.91
N ASN A 127 -5.69 -7.18 -5.45
CA ASN A 127 -6.79 -7.83 -6.11
C ASN A 127 -7.30 -8.97 -5.24
N PHE A 128 -8.56 -8.86 -4.80
CA PHE A 128 -9.24 -9.85 -3.99
C PHE A 128 -10.36 -10.48 -4.80
N ILE A 129 -10.42 -11.81 -4.81
CA ILE A 129 -11.47 -12.58 -5.48
C ILE A 129 -12.12 -13.46 -4.40
N LEU A 130 -13.44 -13.38 -4.28
CA LEU A 130 -14.22 -14.24 -3.41
C LEU A 130 -14.94 -15.27 -4.27
N ASN A 131 -14.70 -16.55 -3.97
CA ASN A 131 -15.40 -17.66 -4.56
C ASN A 131 -16.37 -18.25 -3.53
N LYS A 132 -17.61 -18.50 -3.95
CA LYS A 132 -18.65 -19.11 -3.11
C LYS A 132 -19.21 -20.31 -3.86
N ASP A 133 -19.36 -21.43 -3.16
CA ASP A 133 -19.91 -22.68 -3.73
C ASP A 133 -19.21 -23.10 -5.03
N HIS A 134 -17.87 -22.95 -5.08
CA HIS A 134 -17.01 -23.22 -6.25
C HIS A 134 -17.27 -22.35 -7.49
N SER A 135 -18.00 -21.26 -7.33
CA SER A 135 -18.26 -20.26 -8.36
C SER A 135 -17.68 -18.90 -7.97
N PHE A 136 -17.36 -18.10 -8.98
CA PHE A 136 -16.96 -16.71 -8.79
C PHE A 136 -18.13 -15.92 -8.18
N CYS A 137 -17.92 -15.28 -7.02
CA CYS A 137 -18.93 -14.44 -6.40
C CYS A 137 -18.67 -12.94 -6.65
N ARG A 138 -17.48 -12.47 -6.30
CA ARG A 138 -17.10 -11.06 -6.49
C ARG A 138 -15.60 -10.88 -6.57
N GLN A 139 -15.18 -9.80 -7.21
CA GLN A 139 -13.80 -9.39 -7.25
C GLN A 139 -13.69 -7.89 -7.04
N ARG A 140 -12.65 -7.47 -6.33
CA ARG A 140 -12.33 -6.05 -6.19
C ARG A 140 -10.84 -5.84 -6.25
N THR A 141 -10.44 -4.85 -7.06
CA THR A 141 -9.04 -4.42 -7.17
C THR A 141 -8.90 -3.02 -6.61
N TYR A 142 -7.97 -2.84 -5.68
CA TYR A 142 -7.57 -1.56 -5.13
C TYR A 142 -6.21 -1.17 -5.69
N SER A 143 -6.15 -0.04 -6.38
CA SER A 143 -4.92 0.55 -6.88
C SER A 143 -4.48 1.66 -5.93
N ILE A 144 -3.30 1.53 -5.35
CA ILE A 144 -2.73 2.50 -4.43
C ILE A 144 -1.69 3.33 -5.17
N SER A 145 -1.87 4.64 -5.13
CA SER A 145 -0.92 5.62 -5.67
C SER A 145 -0.34 6.42 -4.52
N SER A 146 0.89 6.91 -4.66
CA SER A 146 1.47 7.87 -3.71
C SER A 146 1.70 9.21 -4.37
N THR A 147 1.58 10.28 -3.58
CA THR A 147 2.07 11.60 -3.95
C THR A 147 3.03 12.04 -2.87
N SER A 148 4.30 12.17 -3.25
CA SER A 148 5.38 12.60 -2.38
C SER A 148 5.74 14.04 -2.70
N PHE A 149 5.92 14.82 -1.64
CA PHE A 149 6.42 16.17 -1.65
C PHE A 149 7.78 16.16 -0.98
N SER A 150 8.82 16.59 -1.69
CA SER A 150 10.16 16.68 -1.12
C SER A 150 10.64 18.12 -1.15
N HIS A 151 10.92 18.66 0.05
CA HIS A 151 11.82 19.80 0.17
C HIS A 151 13.26 19.27 0.08
N LEU A 152 14.02 19.89 -0.81
CA LEU A 152 15.30 19.42 -1.32
C LEU A 152 16.30 19.03 -0.20
N THR A 153 16.44 17.73 0.07
CA THR A 153 17.73 17.12 0.40
C THR A 153 17.93 15.90 -0.48
N MET A 154 18.94 15.98 -1.33
CA MET A 154 19.51 14.85 -2.07
C MET A 154 20.09 13.87 -1.04
N ILE A 155 19.27 12.97 -0.52
CA ILE A 155 19.71 11.84 0.29
C ILE A 155 19.45 10.59 -0.55
N PRO A 156 20.47 9.80 -0.94
CA PRO A 156 20.31 8.53 -1.67
C PRO A 156 19.58 7.45 -0.85
N PHE A 157 19.09 7.81 0.33
CA PHE A 157 18.56 6.92 1.35
C PHE A 157 17.33 7.55 2.01
N ALA A 158 16.24 7.69 1.25
CA ALA A 158 14.91 7.73 1.87
C ALA A 158 14.47 6.28 2.18
N LEU A 159 15.26 5.61 3.03
CA LEU A 159 14.86 4.41 3.79
C LEU A 159 14.14 4.80 5.10
N PHE A 160 13.76 6.08 5.23
CA PHE A 160 13.09 6.60 6.41
C PHE A 160 11.59 6.44 6.24
N ASN A 161 11.06 5.39 6.87
CA ASN A 161 9.74 5.34 7.50
C ASN A 161 8.71 6.27 6.87
N ALA A 162 8.28 5.99 5.63
CA ALA A 162 6.85 6.06 5.43
C ALA A 162 6.31 5.10 6.49
N GLU A 163 5.55 5.63 7.45
CA GLU A 163 4.79 4.83 8.39
C GLU A 163 4.16 3.65 7.63
N ASN A 164 3.85 2.54 8.29
CA ASN A 164 3.30 1.33 7.67
C ASN A 164 1.95 1.55 6.92
N GLN A 165 1.60 2.77 6.53
CA GLN A 165 0.50 3.21 5.71
C GLN A 165 0.20 2.33 4.49
N PRO A 166 1.17 1.81 3.70
CA PRO A 166 0.83 0.82 2.67
C PRO A 166 0.20 -0.45 3.27
N LEU A 167 0.70 -0.92 4.41
CA LEU A 167 0.16 -2.06 5.15
C LEU A 167 -1.19 -1.71 5.79
N THR A 168 -1.35 -0.50 6.33
CA THR A 168 -2.64 -0.02 6.85
C THR A 168 -3.70 0.04 5.74
N LEU A 169 -3.33 0.51 4.54
CA LEU A 169 -4.21 0.53 3.38
C LEU A 169 -4.56 -0.88 2.90
N TYR A 170 -3.60 -1.80 2.92
CA TYR A 170 -3.86 -3.21 2.66
C TYR A 170 -4.85 -3.80 3.68
N GLN A 171 -4.63 -3.54 4.97
CA GLN A 171 -5.51 -3.97 6.04
C GLN A 171 -6.92 -3.41 5.87
N ALA A 172 -7.04 -2.12 5.56
CA ALA A 172 -8.32 -1.45 5.34
C ALA A 172 -9.03 -2.01 4.09
N ALA A 173 -8.30 -2.24 2.99
CA ALA A 173 -8.84 -2.81 1.76
C ALA A 173 -9.32 -4.27 1.95
N LEU A 174 -8.56 -5.08 2.69
CA LEU A 174 -8.96 -6.44 3.06
C LEU A 174 -10.21 -6.42 3.94
N LYS A 175 -10.25 -5.53 4.95
CA LYS A 175 -11.42 -5.36 5.82
C LYS A 175 -12.65 -4.94 5.01
N ASP A 176 -12.53 -3.95 4.13
CA ASP A 176 -13.61 -3.47 3.25
C ASP A 176 -14.11 -4.59 2.33
N PHE A 177 -13.19 -5.35 1.72
CA PHE A 177 -13.56 -6.46 0.85
C PHE A 177 -14.28 -7.60 1.59
N LEU A 178 -13.86 -7.93 2.82
CA LEU A 178 -14.45 -9.01 3.61
C LEU A 178 -15.79 -8.67 4.27
N GLN A 179 -16.26 -7.43 4.16
CA GLN A 179 -17.63 -7.07 4.55
C GLN A 179 -18.61 -7.85 3.69
N ARG A 180 -19.66 -8.41 4.30
CA ARG A 180 -20.68 -9.17 3.58
C ARG A 180 -21.28 -8.31 2.46
N GLY A 181 -21.05 -8.74 1.22
CA GLY A 181 -21.60 -8.11 0.03
C GLY A 181 -22.54 -9.09 -0.65
N GLN A 182 -23.51 -8.58 -1.41
CA GLN A 182 -24.34 -9.44 -2.24
C GLN A 182 -23.45 -10.07 -3.33
N CYS A 183 -23.31 -11.40 -3.34
CA CYS A 183 -22.83 -12.09 -4.53
C CYS A 183 -23.86 -11.84 -5.63
N THR A 184 -23.43 -11.32 -6.78
CA THR A 184 -24.32 -11.26 -7.95
C THR A 184 -24.56 -12.68 -8.40
N THR A 185 -25.69 -13.27 -8.03
CA THR A 185 -26.18 -14.52 -8.61
C THR A 185 -26.45 -14.25 -10.09
N SER A 186 -25.58 -14.71 -10.98
CA SER A 186 -25.89 -14.80 -12.41
C SER A 186 -26.72 -16.04 -12.68
#